data_AF-M1UWE2-F1
#
_entry.id   AF-M1UWE2-F1
#
_cell.length_a   1.000
_cell.length_b   1.000
_cell.length_c   1.000
_cell.angle_alpha   90.00
_cell.angle_beta   90.00
_cell.angle_gamma   90.00
#
_symmetry.space_group_name_H-M   'P 1'
#
loop_
_entity.id
_entity.type
_entity.pdbx_description
1 polymer ?
#
loop_
_entity_poly.entity_id
_entity_poly.type
_entity_poly.pdbx_seq_one_letter_code
_entity_poly.pdbx_strand_id
1 'polypeptide(L)'
;MSVFKELLTAERIDLDREATDWRDGIRAAGALLEKTHSIESSYTEAMIASVEENGPYIVVAPGFAFAHARPSAAVHETAMSWVRLASPVNFGHEKNDPVDLIVALAAKDATAHNQAMAALAKALGKYRKDLNEAQSPEEIQAILEKAAAPATKKAATSPSAAVKTPTQTKTYDKILTVCGNGLGTSLFLKNTLEQVFDVWGWGPYMTVEATDTISAKGKAKEADLIMTSGEIARTLGDVGIPVHVINDFTSTDEIDAALRELYDI
;
A
#
# COMPACT_ATOMS: atom_id res chain seq x y z
N MET A 1 6.20 -1.08 -21.97
CA MET A 1 7.36 -1.23 -21.06
C MET A 1 6.80 -1.47 -19.66
N SER A 2 7.54 -2.12 -18.79
CA SER A 2 7.08 -2.33 -17.41
C SER A 2 7.07 -1.01 -16.65
N VAL A 3 6.06 -0.84 -15.80
CA VAL A 3 5.85 0.35 -14.97
C VAL A 3 7.07 0.67 -14.09
N PHE A 4 7.86 -0.33 -13.70
CA PHE A 4 9.03 -0.12 -12.82
C PHE A 4 10.26 0.43 -13.53
N LYS A 5 10.48 0.10 -14.81
CA LYS A 5 11.66 0.58 -15.55
C LYS A 5 11.69 2.10 -15.69
N GLU A 6 10.53 2.74 -15.71
CA GLU A 6 10.40 4.19 -15.83
C GLU A 6 10.46 4.85 -14.44
N LEU A 7 9.87 4.21 -13.42
CA LEU A 7 9.73 4.81 -12.09
C LEU A 7 10.92 4.58 -11.16
N LEU A 8 11.55 3.41 -11.22
CA LEU A 8 12.60 2.97 -10.30
C LEU A 8 13.88 2.61 -11.08
N THR A 9 14.63 3.63 -11.47
CA THR A 9 15.95 3.46 -12.10
C THR A 9 16.98 2.99 -11.07
N ALA A 10 18.11 2.43 -11.54
CA ALA A 10 19.15 1.91 -10.66
C ALA A 10 19.71 3.00 -9.71
N GLU A 11 19.76 4.25 -10.17
CA GLU A 11 20.20 5.40 -9.37
C GLU A 11 19.23 5.77 -8.23
N ARG A 12 18.00 5.25 -8.24
CA ARG A 12 16.98 5.42 -7.21
C ARG A 12 16.89 4.22 -6.26
N ILE A 13 17.88 3.32 -6.30
CA ILE A 13 17.97 2.16 -5.41
C ILE A 13 19.23 2.31 -4.56
N ASP A 14 19.07 2.24 -3.24
CA ASP A 14 20.15 2.21 -2.26
C ASP A 14 19.97 0.98 -1.37
N LEU A 15 20.96 0.10 -1.39
CA LEU A 15 20.93 -1.16 -0.65
C LEU A 15 21.88 -1.06 0.53
N ASP A 16 21.42 -1.56 1.68
CA ASP A 16 22.20 -1.64 2.91
C ASP A 16 22.62 -0.25 3.41
N ARG A 17 21.67 0.70 3.32
CA ARG A 17 21.82 2.09 3.79
C ARG A 17 21.82 2.16 5.31
N GLU A 18 22.83 2.79 5.89
CA GLU A 18 22.79 3.16 7.31
C GLU A 18 21.78 4.29 7.54
N ALA A 19 20.94 4.12 8.57
CA ALA A 19 20.01 5.14 9.03
C ALA A 19 19.98 5.13 10.57
N THR A 20 20.04 6.32 11.16
CA THR A 20 20.04 6.50 12.63
C THR A 20 18.65 6.39 13.23
N ASP A 21 17.63 6.83 12.50
CA ASP A 21 16.22 6.72 12.85
C ASP A 21 15.35 6.63 11.59
N TRP A 22 14.02 6.54 11.79
CA TRP A 22 13.08 6.49 10.68
C TRP A 22 13.08 7.77 9.81
N ARG A 23 13.40 8.94 10.39
CA ARG A 23 13.47 10.20 9.63
C ARG A 23 14.64 10.18 8.68
N ASP A 24 15.79 9.71 9.14
CA ASP A 24 16.99 9.51 8.34
C ASP A 24 16.72 8.52 7.19
N GLY A 25 15.99 7.43 7.46
CA GLY A 25 15.53 6.50 6.43
C GLY A 25 14.64 7.15 5.36
N ILE A 26 13.66 7.97 5.76
CA ILE A 26 12.82 8.73 4.81
C ILE A 26 13.66 9.75 4.04
N ARG A 27 14.60 10.45 4.68
CA ARG A 27 15.51 11.40 4.01
C ARG A 27 16.40 10.70 2.99
N ALA A 28 16.90 9.50 3.29
CA ALA A 28 17.65 8.70 2.33
C ALA A 28 16.80 8.38 1.09
N ALA A 29 15.54 7.95 1.28
CA ALA A 29 14.63 7.69 0.17
C ALA A 29 14.30 8.96 -0.64
N GLY A 30 14.08 10.09 0.04
CA GLY A 30 13.86 11.40 -0.60
C GLY A 30 15.08 11.88 -1.39
N ALA A 31 16.29 11.75 -0.84
CA ALA A 31 17.53 12.18 -1.47
C ALA A 31 17.77 11.49 -2.82
N LEU A 32 17.37 10.23 -2.98
CA LEU A 32 17.43 9.51 -4.26
C LEU A 32 16.51 10.14 -5.32
N LEU A 33 15.31 10.58 -4.92
CA LEU A 33 14.34 11.24 -5.81
C LEU A 33 14.78 12.68 -6.16
N GLU A 34 15.36 13.40 -5.20
CA GLU A 34 15.92 14.74 -5.39
C GLU A 34 17.13 14.71 -6.34
N LYS A 35 18.00 13.70 -6.21
CA LYS A 35 19.16 13.49 -7.08
C LYS A 35 18.77 13.34 -8.55
N THR A 36 17.62 12.72 -8.81
CA THR A 36 17.08 12.58 -10.18
C THR A 36 16.15 13.74 -10.58
N HIS A 37 16.11 14.83 -9.81
CA HIS A 37 15.26 16.01 -10.03
C HIS A 37 13.76 15.70 -10.12
N SER A 38 13.31 14.60 -9.52
CA SER A 38 11.90 14.19 -9.56
C SER A 38 11.06 14.94 -8.53
N ILE A 39 11.68 15.35 -7.42
CA ILE A 39 11.07 16.13 -6.35
C ILE A 39 11.99 17.26 -5.86
N GLU A 40 11.39 18.25 -5.19
CA GLU A 40 12.07 19.17 -4.28
C GLU A 40 12.15 18.58 -2.86
N SER A 41 13.11 19.03 -2.05
CA SER A 41 13.30 18.57 -0.66
C SER A 41 12.10 18.86 0.25
N SER A 42 11.28 19.84 -0.10
CA SER A 42 10.01 20.14 0.59
C SER A 42 9.03 18.96 0.56
N TYR A 43 9.11 18.08 -0.45
CA TYR A 43 8.31 16.85 -0.50
C TYR A 43 8.79 15.82 0.52
N THR A 44 10.11 15.66 0.68
CA THR A 44 10.71 14.79 1.70
C THR A 44 10.29 15.22 3.11
N GLU A 45 10.37 16.51 3.40
CA GLU A 45 9.92 17.06 4.69
C GLU A 45 8.40 16.90 4.89
N ALA A 46 7.60 17.00 3.83
CA ALA A 46 6.17 16.72 3.91
C ALA A 46 5.85 15.26 4.24
N MET A 47 6.66 14.29 3.76
CA MET A 47 6.53 12.89 4.15
C MET A 47 6.81 12.70 5.64
N ILE A 48 7.89 13.31 6.14
CA ILE A 48 8.27 13.23 7.56
C ILE A 48 7.19 13.86 8.44
N ALA A 49 6.77 15.09 8.14
CA ALA A 49 5.74 15.80 8.89
C ALA A 49 4.42 15.01 8.94
N SER A 50 4.06 14.32 7.85
CA SER A 50 2.86 13.48 7.81
C SER A 50 2.92 12.33 8.83
N VAL A 51 4.10 11.72 9.01
CA VAL A 51 4.31 10.65 10.00
C VAL A 51 4.31 11.20 11.42
N GLU A 52 4.87 12.40 11.64
CA GLU A 52 4.84 13.06 12.95
C GLU A 52 3.41 13.43 13.39
N GLU A 53 2.58 13.88 12.45
CA GLU A 53 1.20 14.30 12.72
C GLU A 53 0.25 13.11 12.85
N ASN A 54 0.36 12.12 11.97
CA ASN A 54 -0.64 11.05 11.84
C ASN A 54 -0.16 9.69 12.39
N GLY A 55 1.05 9.63 12.96
CA GLY A 55 1.70 8.39 13.35
C GLY A 55 2.24 7.59 12.15
N PRO A 56 2.72 6.36 12.37
CA PRO A 56 3.42 5.56 11.37
C PRO A 56 2.48 4.90 10.33
N TYR A 57 1.48 5.62 9.82
CA TYR A 57 0.48 5.10 8.85
C TYR A 57 1.07 4.61 7.52
N ILE A 58 2.32 4.98 7.23
CA ILE A 58 3.06 4.52 6.05
C ILE A 58 3.69 3.14 6.25
N VAL A 59 3.73 2.62 7.49
CA VAL A 59 4.21 1.26 7.77
C VAL A 59 3.06 0.29 7.53
N VAL A 60 3.02 -0.29 6.33
CA VAL A 60 1.84 -1.02 5.83
C VAL A 60 1.99 -2.54 5.87
N ALA A 61 3.19 -3.05 6.16
CA ALA A 61 3.47 -4.48 6.31
C ALA A 61 4.71 -4.68 7.19
N PRO A 62 4.94 -5.88 7.75
CA PRO A 62 6.12 -6.18 8.55
C PRO A 62 7.43 -5.82 7.84
N GLY A 63 8.22 -4.97 8.49
CA GLY A 63 9.51 -4.52 7.94
C GLY A 63 9.41 -3.50 6.81
N PHE A 64 8.22 -3.02 6.44
CA PHE A 64 8.04 -2.23 5.22
C PHE A 64 7.28 -0.91 5.46
N ALA A 65 7.92 0.19 5.05
CA ALA A 65 7.32 1.51 4.99
C ALA A 65 7.17 2.01 3.54
N PHE A 66 5.98 2.46 3.19
CA PHE A 66 5.63 3.05 1.91
C PHE A 66 5.50 4.58 2.03
N ALA A 67 6.64 5.27 1.97
CA ALA A 67 6.71 6.71 2.20
C ALA A 67 6.08 7.51 1.04
N HIS A 68 5.12 8.38 1.38
CA HIS A 68 4.47 9.27 0.42
C HIS A 68 3.83 10.45 1.16
N ALA A 69 3.66 11.56 0.44
CA ALA A 69 2.91 12.72 0.90
C ALA A 69 1.85 13.11 -0.14
N ARG A 70 0.96 14.05 0.23
CA ARG A 70 -0.05 14.59 -0.70
C ARG A 70 0.62 15.14 -1.97
N PRO A 71 -0.06 15.05 -3.13
CA PRO A 71 0.40 15.71 -4.35
C PRO A 71 0.67 17.20 -4.11
N SER A 72 1.77 17.71 -4.64
CA SER A 72 2.18 19.11 -4.48
C SER A 72 3.05 19.57 -5.66
N ALA A 73 3.26 20.88 -5.77
CA ALA A 73 4.13 21.47 -6.80
C ALA A 73 5.60 21.02 -6.67
N ALA A 74 5.99 20.52 -5.49
CA ALA A 74 7.30 19.94 -5.22
C ALA A 74 7.55 18.63 -5.98
N VAL A 75 6.54 18.02 -6.62
CA VAL A 75 6.69 16.82 -7.45
C VAL A 75 6.72 17.20 -8.93
N HIS A 76 7.87 17.03 -9.56
CA HIS A 76 8.08 17.38 -10.97
C HIS A 76 7.78 16.20 -11.91
N GLU A 77 8.04 14.99 -11.44
CA GLU A 77 7.92 13.72 -12.17
C GLU A 77 7.38 12.62 -11.24
N THR A 78 6.59 11.68 -11.78
CA THR A 78 6.26 10.45 -11.05
C THR A 78 7.52 9.58 -10.95
N ALA A 79 7.96 9.26 -9.74
CA ALA A 79 9.19 8.51 -9.51
C ALA A 79 9.12 7.73 -8.19
N MET A 80 9.85 6.62 -8.13
CA MET A 80 9.95 5.76 -6.95
C MET A 80 11.41 5.63 -6.53
N SER A 81 11.67 5.54 -5.23
CA SER A 81 12.96 5.14 -4.69
C SER A 81 12.83 3.93 -3.77
N TRP A 82 13.91 3.17 -3.67
CA TRP A 82 13.98 1.93 -2.92
C TRP A 82 15.19 1.97 -2.00
N VAL A 83 14.95 1.96 -0.69
CA VAL A 83 16.00 1.99 0.32
C VAL A 83 15.86 0.76 1.20
N ARG A 84 16.81 -0.18 1.08
CA ARG A 84 16.97 -1.24 2.09
C ARG A 84 17.97 -0.75 3.13
N LEU A 85 17.59 -0.82 4.41
CA LEU A 85 18.45 -0.40 5.52
C LEU A 85 19.40 -1.53 5.91
N ALA A 86 20.65 -1.19 6.24
CA ALA A 86 21.62 -2.14 6.79
C ALA A 86 21.21 -2.62 8.19
N SER A 87 20.50 -1.78 8.94
CA SER A 87 19.96 -2.10 10.26
C SER A 87 18.52 -1.58 10.33
N PRO A 88 17.54 -2.45 10.69
CA PRO A 88 16.15 -2.04 10.79
C PRO A 88 15.93 -0.94 11.85
N VAL A 89 15.02 0.00 11.59
CA VAL A 89 14.70 1.12 12.48
C VAL A 89 13.23 1.08 12.90
N ASN A 90 12.93 1.54 14.13
CA ASN A 90 11.56 1.60 14.63
C ASN A 90 10.86 2.90 14.19
N PHE A 91 9.69 2.77 13.60
CA PHE A 91 8.78 3.89 13.28
C PHE A 91 7.79 4.17 14.42
N GLY A 92 7.71 3.30 15.42
CA GLY A 92 6.71 3.32 16.48
C GLY A 92 5.44 2.54 16.13
N HIS A 93 5.48 1.66 15.14
CA HIS A 93 4.33 0.87 14.72
C HIS A 93 4.25 -0.43 15.54
N GLU A 94 3.10 -0.70 16.18
CA GLU A 94 2.96 -1.76 17.19
C GLU A 94 3.33 -3.17 16.69
N LYS A 95 2.95 -3.52 15.46
CA LYS A 95 3.12 -4.89 14.90
C LYS A 95 4.14 -5.06 13.78
N ASN A 96 4.45 -3.98 13.06
CA ASN A 96 5.19 -4.03 11.80
C ASN A 96 6.62 -3.51 11.93
N ASP A 97 6.98 -2.93 13.07
CA ASP A 97 8.35 -2.61 13.42
C ASP A 97 9.16 -3.89 13.75
N PRO A 98 10.49 -3.85 13.56
CA PRO A 98 11.27 -2.76 12.96
C PRO A 98 11.18 -2.76 11.43
N VAL A 99 11.36 -1.60 10.79
CA VAL A 99 11.34 -1.41 9.33
C VAL A 99 12.74 -1.54 8.74
N ASP A 100 12.89 -2.37 7.71
CA ASP A 100 14.13 -2.57 6.95
C ASP A 100 14.05 -2.11 5.50
N LEU A 101 12.85 -1.88 4.97
CA LEU A 101 12.62 -1.45 3.61
C LEU A 101 11.73 -0.21 3.60
N ILE A 102 12.25 0.86 3.00
CA ILE A 102 11.53 2.10 2.75
C ILE A 102 11.44 2.29 1.24
N VAL A 103 10.22 2.31 0.72
CA VAL A 103 9.96 2.67 -0.68
C VAL A 103 9.23 3.99 -0.69
N ALA A 104 9.82 5.02 -1.29
CA ALA A 104 9.16 6.30 -1.46
C ALA A 104 8.53 6.41 -2.86
N LEU A 105 7.34 7.01 -2.93
CA LEU A 105 6.67 7.28 -4.19
C LEU A 105 6.24 8.74 -4.27
N ALA A 106 6.78 9.44 -5.27
CA ALA A 106 6.29 10.74 -5.71
C ALA A 106 5.40 10.53 -6.94
N ALA A 107 4.18 11.06 -6.91
CA ALA A 107 3.23 10.88 -8.00
C ALA A 107 2.67 12.23 -8.50
N LYS A 108 2.77 12.44 -9.82
CA LYS A 108 2.19 13.60 -10.51
C LYS A 108 0.79 13.31 -11.07
N ASP A 109 0.51 12.05 -11.39
CA ASP A 109 -0.77 11.57 -11.93
C ASP A 109 -1.22 10.30 -11.18
N ALA A 110 -2.51 10.25 -10.83
CA ALA A 110 -3.15 9.17 -10.11
C ALA A 110 -3.21 7.85 -10.91
N THR A 111 -3.18 7.89 -12.25
CA THR A 111 -3.36 6.68 -13.07
C THR A 111 -2.08 5.81 -13.10
N ALA A 112 -0.94 6.42 -13.41
CA ALA A 112 0.36 5.72 -13.41
C ALA A 112 0.74 5.22 -12.01
N HIS A 113 0.35 5.98 -10.98
CA HIS A 113 0.51 5.63 -9.58
C HIS A 113 -0.15 4.29 -9.22
N ASN A 114 -1.42 4.09 -9.58
CA ASN A 114 -2.16 2.88 -9.21
C ASN A 114 -1.53 1.60 -9.77
N GLN A 115 -1.05 1.62 -11.01
CA GLN A 115 -0.41 0.46 -11.63
C GLN A 115 0.91 0.10 -10.93
N ALA A 116 1.72 1.10 -10.58
CA ALA A 116 2.97 0.90 -9.86
C ALA A 116 2.73 0.30 -8.47
N MET A 117 1.71 0.81 -7.77
CA MET A 117 1.33 0.32 -6.45
C MET A 117 0.80 -1.12 -6.48
N ALA A 118 -0.05 -1.46 -7.44
CA ALA A 118 -0.57 -2.82 -7.58
C ALA A 118 0.56 -3.82 -7.85
N ALA A 119 1.50 -3.43 -8.73
CA ALA A 119 2.66 -4.25 -9.03
C ALA A 119 3.59 -4.38 -7.81
N LEU A 120 3.76 -3.32 -7.01
CA LEU A 120 4.60 -3.33 -5.81
C LEU A 120 3.97 -4.19 -4.70
N ALA A 121 2.66 -4.07 -4.47
CA ALA A 121 1.93 -4.89 -3.51
C ALA A 121 2.06 -6.38 -3.84
N LYS A 122 1.85 -6.74 -5.10
CA LYS A 122 2.05 -8.11 -5.58
C LYS A 122 3.50 -8.57 -5.44
N ALA A 123 4.47 -7.70 -5.71
CA ALA A 123 5.89 -8.03 -5.58
C ALA A 123 6.26 -8.31 -4.12
N LEU A 124 5.83 -7.45 -3.20
CA LEU A 124 6.12 -7.60 -1.78
C LEU A 124 5.39 -8.82 -1.19
N GLY A 125 4.11 -9.04 -1.50
CA GLY A 125 3.39 -10.21 -0.98
C GLY A 125 3.98 -11.56 -1.45
N LYS A 126 4.51 -11.63 -2.68
CA LYS A 126 4.99 -12.89 -3.27
C LYS A 126 6.50 -13.10 -3.25
N TYR A 127 7.27 -12.02 -3.38
CA TYR A 127 8.73 -12.06 -3.61
C TYR A 127 9.51 -11.33 -2.50
N ARG A 128 8.92 -11.08 -1.31
CA ARG A 128 9.62 -10.39 -0.20
C ARG A 128 10.99 -10.97 0.10
N LYS A 129 11.09 -12.30 0.17
CA LYS A 129 12.36 -12.99 0.46
C LYS A 129 13.42 -12.67 -0.59
N ASP A 130 13.08 -12.84 -1.87
CA ASP A 130 14.00 -12.57 -2.98
C ASP A 130 14.44 -11.10 -2.99
N LEU A 131 13.52 -10.17 -2.71
CA LEU A 131 13.80 -8.73 -2.60
C LEU A 131 14.75 -8.40 -1.44
N ASN A 132 14.63 -9.11 -0.31
CA ASN A 132 15.50 -8.93 0.84
C ASN A 132 16.91 -9.47 0.59
N GLU A 133 17.02 -10.54 -0.19
CA GLU A 133 18.31 -11.20 -0.50
C GLU A 133 19.04 -10.58 -1.70
N ALA A 134 18.37 -9.74 -2.51
CA ALA A 134 18.97 -9.11 -3.69
C ALA A 134 20.23 -8.30 -3.35
N GLN A 135 21.29 -8.45 -4.14
CA GLN A 135 22.60 -7.84 -3.88
C GLN A 135 22.91 -6.66 -4.82
N SER A 136 21.99 -6.33 -5.73
CA SER A 136 22.17 -5.25 -6.71
C SER A 136 20.85 -4.58 -7.09
N PRO A 137 20.89 -3.29 -7.52
CA PRO A 137 19.74 -2.61 -8.13
C PRO A 137 19.11 -3.40 -9.28
N GLU A 138 19.93 -4.04 -10.11
CA GLU A 138 19.49 -4.82 -11.26
C GLU A 138 18.70 -6.07 -10.85
N GLU A 139 19.07 -6.72 -9.75
CA GLU A 139 18.32 -7.85 -9.18
C GLU A 139 16.95 -7.42 -8.65
N ILE A 140 16.88 -6.30 -7.91
CA ILE A 140 15.61 -5.72 -7.46
C ILE A 140 14.70 -5.46 -8.65
N GLN A 141 15.22 -4.79 -9.69
CA GLN A 141 14.46 -4.53 -10.91
C GLN A 141 13.99 -5.83 -11.57
N ALA A 142 14.85 -6.84 -11.71
CA ALA A 142 14.47 -8.11 -12.30
C ALA A 142 13.34 -8.83 -11.54
N ILE A 143 13.34 -8.76 -10.21
CA ILE A 143 12.28 -9.33 -9.37
C ILE A 143 10.97 -8.56 -9.55
N LEU A 144 11.03 -7.23 -9.56
CA LEU A 144 9.86 -6.37 -9.78
C LEU A 144 9.24 -6.57 -11.18
N GLU A 145 10.07 -6.74 -12.21
CA GLU A 145 9.63 -7.08 -13.57
C GLU A 145 8.87 -8.42 -13.61
N LYS A 146 9.38 -9.43 -12.90
CA LYS A 146 8.72 -10.74 -12.77
C LYS A 146 7.36 -10.62 -12.08
N ALA A 147 7.23 -9.73 -11.09
CA ALA A 147 5.96 -9.47 -10.41
C ALA A 147 4.95 -8.71 -11.29
N ALA A 148 5.43 -7.75 -12.09
CA ALA A 148 4.60 -6.96 -13.01
C ALA A 148 4.08 -7.76 -14.22
N ALA A 149 4.67 -8.93 -14.51
CA ALA A 149 4.18 -9.79 -15.58
C ALA A 149 2.73 -10.26 -15.34
N PRO A 150 1.86 -10.23 -16.38
CA PRO A 150 0.48 -10.68 -16.25
C PRO A 150 0.44 -12.15 -15.84
N ALA A 151 -0.40 -12.46 -14.85
CA ALA A 151 -0.64 -13.84 -14.46
C ALA A 151 -1.27 -14.60 -15.63
N THR A 152 -0.72 -15.75 -15.99
CA THR A 152 -1.40 -16.70 -16.87
C THR A 152 -2.71 -17.12 -16.18
N LYS A 153 -3.85 -16.70 -16.74
CA LYS A 153 -5.18 -17.05 -16.23
C LYS A 153 -5.30 -18.57 -16.13
N LYS A 154 -5.25 -19.11 -14.92
CA LYS A 154 -5.72 -20.47 -14.64
C LYS A 154 -7.21 -20.35 -14.37
N ALA A 155 -8.02 -20.90 -15.27
CA ALA A 155 -9.47 -20.93 -15.11
C ALA A 155 -9.85 -21.66 -13.81
N ALA A 156 -10.41 -20.93 -12.86
CA ALA A 156 -11.00 -21.51 -11.66
C ALA A 156 -12.45 -21.89 -11.97
N THR A 157 -12.72 -23.19 -11.92
CA THR A 157 -14.05 -23.80 -11.97
C THR A 157 -14.77 -23.58 -10.65
N SER A 158 -15.94 -22.94 -10.67
CA SER A 158 -16.83 -22.81 -9.53
C SER A 158 -17.54 -24.13 -9.20
N PRO A 159 -17.81 -24.40 -7.92
CA PRO A 159 -19.08 -24.97 -7.52
C PRO A 159 -19.90 -23.95 -6.74
N SER A 160 -21.16 -23.81 -7.16
CA SER A 160 -22.21 -23.08 -6.47
C SER A 160 -22.64 -23.84 -5.21
N ALA A 161 -22.73 -23.15 -4.08
CA ALA A 161 -23.56 -23.56 -2.96
C ALA A 161 -24.12 -22.32 -2.26
N ALA A 162 -25.44 -22.20 -2.26
CA ALA A 162 -26.17 -21.16 -1.55
C ALA A 162 -26.15 -21.44 -0.04
N VAL A 163 -25.80 -20.45 0.78
CA VAL A 163 -25.98 -20.46 2.24
C VAL A 163 -26.53 -19.09 2.68
N LYS A 164 -27.32 -19.14 3.77
CA LYS A 164 -28.32 -18.16 4.18
C LYS A 164 -27.75 -17.03 5.04
N THR A 165 -28.27 -15.82 4.81
CA THR A 165 -28.01 -14.54 5.47
C THR A 165 -28.47 -14.46 6.94
N PRO A 166 -27.83 -13.60 7.74
CA PRO A 166 -28.56 -12.72 8.65
C PRO A 166 -28.20 -11.22 8.50
N THR A 167 -29.25 -10.42 8.20
CA THR A 167 -29.53 -9.03 8.59
C THR A 167 -28.47 -7.91 8.42
N GLN A 168 -28.26 -7.45 7.18
CA GLN A 168 -28.15 -6.02 6.86
C GLN A 168 -29.11 -5.71 5.69
N THR A 169 -29.98 -4.71 5.85
CA THR A 169 -31.15 -4.48 4.98
C THR A 169 -30.86 -3.82 3.62
N LYS A 170 -29.60 -3.52 3.30
CA LYS A 170 -29.16 -3.07 1.97
C LYS A 170 -27.65 -3.24 1.86
N THR A 171 -27.19 -4.07 0.92
CA THR A 171 -25.79 -4.12 0.49
C THR A 171 -25.55 -3.04 -0.56
N TYR A 172 -24.37 -2.43 -0.53
CA TYR A 172 -23.87 -1.52 -1.56
C TYR A 172 -22.86 -2.20 -2.49
N ASP A 173 -22.49 -3.44 -2.16
CA ASP A 173 -21.41 -4.19 -2.78
C ASP A 173 -20.14 -3.33 -2.87
N LYS A 174 -19.90 -2.53 -1.82
CA LYS A 174 -18.88 -1.47 -1.80
C LYS A 174 -18.09 -1.48 -0.50
N ILE A 175 -16.76 -1.57 -0.64
CA ILE A 175 -15.81 -1.46 0.47
C ILE A 175 -14.97 -0.19 0.30
N LEU A 176 -14.83 0.57 1.38
CA LEU A 176 -13.90 1.69 1.44
C LEU A 176 -12.57 1.24 2.03
N THR A 177 -11.47 1.58 1.37
CA THR A 177 -10.13 1.52 1.97
C THR A 177 -9.70 2.94 2.32
N VAL A 178 -9.25 3.14 3.56
CA VAL A 178 -9.00 4.49 4.07
C VAL A 178 -7.56 4.68 4.49
N CYS A 179 -7.00 5.86 4.19
CA CYS A 179 -5.72 6.29 4.75
C CYS A 179 -5.82 7.65 5.46
N GLY A 180 -4.81 7.96 6.28
CA GLY A 180 -4.73 9.22 7.01
C GLY A 180 -4.53 10.42 6.10
N ASN A 181 -3.55 10.32 5.19
CA ASN A 181 -3.13 11.44 4.36
C ASN A 181 -3.16 11.11 2.85
N GLY A 182 -4.23 11.49 2.15
CA GLY A 182 -4.35 11.34 0.70
C GLY A 182 -4.96 10.01 0.27
N LEU A 183 -4.26 9.26 -0.60
CA LEU A 183 -4.75 7.98 -1.15
C LEU A 183 -3.74 6.82 -1.13
N GLY A 184 -2.46 7.07 -0.82
CA GLY A 184 -1.38 6.09 -1.05
C GLY A 184 -1.60 4.78 -0.28
N THR A 185 -1.51 4.78 1.04
CA THR A 185 -1.69 3.54 1.84
C THR A 185 -3.03 2.84 1.56
N SER A 186 -4.13 3.58 1.34
CA SER A 186 -5.43 3.00 1.00
C SER A 186 -5.45 2.32 -0.37
N LEU A 187 -4.75 2.88 -1.37
CA LEU A 187 -4.63 2.25 -2.69
C LEU A 187 -3.85 0.93 -2.60
N PHE A 188 -2.89 0.83 -1.68
CA PHE A 188 -2.11 -0.38 -1.48
C PHE A 188 -3.03 -1.50 -0.96
N LEU A 189 -3.83 -1.20 0.06
CA LEU A 189 -4.84 -2.13 0.58
C LEU A 189 -5.90 -2.48 -0.45
N LYS A 190 -6.40 -1.48 -1.19
CA LYS A 190 -7.36 -1.68 -2.28
C LYS A 190 -6.85 -2.71 -3.28
N ASN A 191 -5.61 -2.58 -3.74
CA ASN A 191 -5.05 -3.46 -4.76
C ASN A 191 -4.91 -4.90 -4.25
N THR A 192 -4.56 -5.10 -2.98
CA THR A 192 -4.49 -6.45 -2.39
C THR A 192 -5.89 -7.03 -2.18
N LEU A 193 -6.86 -6.20 -1.80
CA LEU A 193 -8.27 -6.58 -1.68
C LEU A 193 -8.88 -7.01 -3.02
N GLU A 194 -8.61 -6.25 -4.08
CA GLU A 194 -9.04 -6.59 -5.45
C GLU A 194 -8.40 -7.90 -5.94
N GLN A 195 -7.14 -8.17 -5.57
CA GLN A 195 -6.52 -9.47 -5.87
C GLN A 195 -7.24 -10.65 -5.22
N VAL A 196 -7.70 -10.49 -3.98
CA VAL A 196 -8.50 -11.52 -3.28
C VAL A 196 -9.84 -11.72 -3.99
N PHE A 197 -10.53 -10.62 -4.35
CA PHE A 197 -11.78 -10.72 -5.11
C PHE A 197 -11.60 -11.34 -6.49
N ASP A 198 -10.50 -11.08 -7.18
CA ASP A 198 -10.18 -11.74 -8.46
C ASP A 198 -10.01 -13.26 -8.29
N VAL A 199 -9.35 -13.70 -7.20
CA VAL A 199 -9.21 -15.13 -6.86
C VAL A 199 -10.57 -15.77 -6.57
N TRP A 200 -11.46 -15.05 -5.88
CA TRP A 200 -12.82 -15.51 -5.58
C TRP A 200 -13.76 -15.46 -6.78
N GLY A 201 -13.38 -14.75 -7.85
CA GLY A 201 -14.25 -14.45 -8.99
C GLY A 201 -15.32 -13.39 -8.70
N TRP A 202 -15.15 -12.63 -7.62
CA TRP A 202 -16.09 -11.60 -7.15
C TRP A 202 -15.79 -10.19 -7.69
N GLY A 203 -14.63 -10.00 -8.34
CA GLY A 203 -14.20 -8.70 -8.88
C GLY A 203 -15.27 -7.94 -9.69
N PRO A 204 -16.09 -8.58 -10.55
CA PRO A 204 -17.16 -7.89 -11.29
C PRO A 204 -18.35 -7.42 -10.44
N TYR A 205 -18.49 -7.92 -9.21
CA TYR A 205 -19.63 -7.67 -8.34
C TYR A 205 -19.30 -6.73 -7.19
N MET A 206 -18.01 -6.56 -6.86
CA MET A 206 -17.57 -5.73 -5.76
C MET A 206 -16.91 -4.43 -6.23
N THR A 207 -17.23 -3.33 -5.57
CA THR A 207 -16.57 -2.04 -5.73
C THR A 207 -15.62 -1.79 -4.57
N VAL A 208 -14.34 -1.56 -4.85
CA VAL A 208 -13.38 -1.09 -3.84
C VAL A 208 -12.97 0.35 -4.15
N GLU A 209 -13.24 1.26 -3.23
CA GLU A 209 -12.89 2.67 -3.36
C GLU A 209 -11.84 3.06 -2.31
N ALA A 210 -10.73 3.64 -2.76
CA ALA A 210 -9.72 4.23 -1.88
C ALA A 210 -10.07 5.70 -1.59
N THR A 211 -9.98 6.12 -0.33
CA THR A 211 -10.31 7.49 0.09
C THR A 211 -9.51 7.93 1.32
N ASP A 212 -9.51 9.23 1.62
CA ASP A 212 -8.89 9.80 2.82
C ASP A 212 -9.86 9.78 4.02
N THR A 213 -9.31 9.97 5.22
CA THR A 213 -10.05 9.96 6.48
C THR A 213 -11.18 11.00 6.56
N ILE A 214 -11.04 12.16 5.91
CA ILE A 214 -12.06 13.22 5.91
C ILE A 214 -13.22 12.80 5.00
N SER A 215 -12.91 12.38 3.77
CA SER A 215 -13.89 11.93 2.79
C SER A 215 -14.63 10.67 3.23
N ALA A 216 -13.95 9.74 3.92
CA ALA A 216 -14.53 8.49 4.40
C ALA A 216 -15.76 8.71 5.29
N LYS A 217 -15.73 9.71 6.18
CA LYS A 217 -16.86 10.02 7.08
C LYS A 217 -18.13 10.40 6.33
N GLY A 218 -18.00 11.08 5.19
CA GLY A 218 -19.14 11.44 4.33
C GLY A 218 -19.67 10.27 3.51
N LYS A 219 -18.77 9.38 3.07
CA LYS A 219 -19.09 8.25 2.18
C LYS A 219 -19.49 6.97 2.90
N ALA A 220 -19.30 6.89 4.22
CA ALA A 220 -19.53 5.69 5.02
C ALA A 220 -20.93 5.08 4.81
N LYS A 221 -21.97 5.90 4.60
CA LYS A 221 -23.35 5.42 4.40
C LYS A 221 -23.62 4.76 3.05
N GLU A 222 -22.66 4.85 2.13
CA GLU A 222 -22.73 4.28 0.78
C GLU A 222 -21.89 3.01 0.65
N ALA A 223 -21.32 2.51 1.75
CA ALA A 223 -20.45 1.35 1.80
C ALA A 223 -20.90 0.37 2.87
N ASP A 224 -20.54 -0.90 2.69
CA ASP A 224 -20.90 -1.98 3.61
C ASP A 224 -19.92 -2.03 4.79
N LEU A 225 -18.65 -1.71 4.54
CA LEU A 225 -17.59 -1.65 5.55
C LEU A 225 -16.39 -0.80 5.12
N ILE A 226 -15.58 -0.41 6.10
CA ILE A 226 -14.27 0.22 5.91
C ILE A 226 -13.17 -0.76 6.31
N MET A 227 -12.14 -0.92 5.48
CA MET A 227 -10.89 -1.62 5.82
C MET A 227 -9.75 -0.62 5.89
N THR A 228 -8.97 -0.64 6.97
CA THR A 228 -7.86 0.32 7.17
C THR A 228 -6.86 -0.17 8.22
N SER A 229 -5.83 0.62 8.53
CA SER A 229 -4.87 0.33 9.60
C SER A 229 -5.43 0.69 10.98
N GLY A 230 -4.78 0.22 12.05
CA GLY A 230 -5.22 0.51 13.43
C GLY A 230 -5.19 2.01 13.76
N GLU A 231 -4.18 2.72 13.30
CA GLU A 231 -3.98 4.17 13.50
C GLU A 231 -5.11 4.97 12.86
N ILE A 232 -5.47 4.59 11.65
CA ILE A 232 -6.52 5.26 10.87
C ILE A 232 -7.90 4.91 11.40
N ALA A 233 -8.13 3.65 11.82
CA ALA A 233 -9.37 3.26 12.50
C ALA A 233 -9.60 4.07 13.79
N ARG A 234 -8.55 4.29 14.60
CA ARG A 234 -8.61 5.15 15.81
C ARG A 234 -8.99 6.59 15.46
N THR A 235 -8.50 7.11 14.34
CA THR A 235 -8.74 8.50 13.89
C THR A 235 -10.12 8.70 13.26
N LEU A 236 -10.60 7.69 12.53
CA LEU A 236 -11.96 7.65 11.97
C LEU A 236 -13.02 7.70 13.08
N GLY A 237 -12.83 6.88 14.12
CA GLY A 237 -13.82 6.69 15.17
C GLY A 237 -15.07 5.96 14.66
N ASP A 238 -16.19 6.16 15.32
CA ASP A 238 -17.48 5.60 14.89
C ASP A 238 -18.06 6.40 13.72
N VAL A 239 -18.27 5.71 12.60
CA VAL A 239 -18.88 6.25 11.38
C VAL A 239 -20.20 5.58 11.01
N GLY A 240 -20.73 4.72 11.88
CA GLY A 240 -22.02 4.05 11.70
C GLY A 240 -22.02 2.84 10.77
N ILE A 241 -20.85 2.37 10.33
CA ILE A 241 -20.64 1.10 9.62
C ILE A 241 -19.43 0.35 10.21
N PRO A 242 -19.31 -0.97 10.01
CA PRO A 242 -18.16 -1.74 10.46
C PRO A 242 -16.83 -1.16 9.93
N VAL A 243 -15.85 -1.04 10.84
CA VAL A 243 -14.46 -0.69 10.52
C VAL A 243 -13.59 -1.89 10.91
N HIS A 244 -12.95 -2.51 9.94
CA HIS A 244 -12.07 -3.66 10.13
C HIS A 244 -10.60 -3.26 9.97
N VAL A 245 -9.76 -3.73 10.89
CA VAL A 245 -8.33 -3.41 10.92
C VAL A 245 -7.54 -4.49 10.22
N ILE A 246 -6.75 -4.12 9.22
CA ILE A 246 -5.76 -4.96 8.55
C ILE A 246 -4.37 -4.54 9.04
N ASN A 247 -3.50 -5.50 9.30
CA ASN A 247 -2.15 -5.26 9.83
C ASN A 247 -1.09 -5.34 8.74
N ASP A 248 -1.23 -6.28 7.80
CA ASP A 248 -0.36 -6.47 6.65
C ASP A 248 -1.14 -6.26 5.34
N PHE A 249 -0.95 -5.09 4.75
CA PHE A 249 -1.64 -4.69 3.52
C PHE A 249 -1.10 -5.44 2.29
N THR A 250 -0.01 -6.18 2.43
CA THR A 250 0.55 -7.04 1.38
C THR A 250 0.04 -8.49 1.48
N SER A 251 -0.60 -8.86 2.60
CA SER A 251 -1.06 -10.22 2.86
C SER A 251 -2.43 -10.48 2.28
N THR A 252 -2.48 -11.24 1.18
CA THR A 252 -3.74 -11.75 0.63
C THR A 252 -4.44 -12.70 1.60
N ASP A 253 -3.68 -13.41 2.44
CA ASP A 253 -4.22 -14.40 3.38
C ASP A 253 -4.94 -13.72 4.56
N GLU A 254 -4.39 -12.62 5.08
CA GLU A 254 -5.06 -11.82 6.13
C GLU A 254 -6.36 -11.22 5.59
N ILE A 255 -6.32 -10.68 4.39
CA ILE A 255 -7.49 -10.05 3.77
C ILE A 255 -8.56 -11.09 3.38
N ASP A 256 -8.15 -12.26 2.86
CA ASP A 256 -9.06 -13.39 2.60
C ASP A 256 -9.75 -13.84 3.89
N ALA A 257 -9.00 -14.02 4.98
CA ALA A 257 -9.56 -14.41 6.28
C ALA A 257 -10.55 -13.36 6.82
N ALA A 258 -10.18 -12.07 6.75
CA ALA A 258 -11.04 -10.97 7.18
C ALA A 258 -12.33 -10.90 6.37
N LEU A 259 -12.25 -11.04 5.03
CA LEU A 259 -13.43 -11.05 4.18
C LEU A 259 -14.33 -12.26 4.46
N ARG A 260 -13.76 -13.45 4.70
CA ARG A 260 -14.54 -14.64 5.07
C ARG A 260 -15.32 -14.45 6.35
N GLU A 261 -14.69 -13.85 7.36
CA GLU A 261 -15.33 -13.50 8.62
C GLU A 261 -16.46 -12.48 8.41
N LEU A 262 -16.21 -11.41 7.64
CA LEU A 262 -17.15 -10.31 7.44
C LEU A 262 -18.37 -10.69 6.58
N TYR A 263 -18.18 -11.59 5.59
CA TYR A 263 -19.24 -12.08 4.71
C TYR A 263 -19.84 -13.42 5.14
N ASP A 264 -19.34 -14.03 6.22
CA ASP A 264 -19.77 -15.33 6.78
C ASP A 264 -19.71 -16.48 5.74
N ILE A 265 -18.54 -16.68 5.12
CA ILE A 265 -18.31 -17.68 4.04
C ILE A 265 -17.10 -18.60 4.26
#